data_AF-A0A6L5F8P3-F1
#
_entry.id   AF-A0A6L5F8P3-F1
#
_cell.length_a   1.000
_cell.length_b   1.000
_cell.length_c   1.000
_cell.angle_alpha   90.00
_cell.angle_beta   90.00
_cell.angle_gamma   90.00
#
_symmetry.space_group_name_H-M   'P 1'
#
loop_
_entity.id
_entity.type
_entity.pdbx_description
1 polymer ?
#
loop_
_entity_poly.entity_id
_entity_poly.type
_entity_poly.pdbx_seq_one_letter_code
_entity_poly.pdbx_strand_id
1 'polypeptide(L)'
;MSGGELIDEYAAELSNRLPQPAVEELLDGLAETYGEQLTKKADELAAAQATIAAFGDPDIVEQAFIHHSPGRRLATLLLATGPLVGLAWAATILIPSRAWNWPIPLLGRITFGLALFVTIGMLLTTTHTRGRLKRSQTTARLGALTLIALDGTMIAAALLAAHVHPLALLPAAGLSIARVAFTAQRLHRLLTI
;
A
#
# COMPACT_ATOMS: atom_id res chain seq x y z
N MET A 1 -31.05 -16.69 -17.92
CA MET A 1 -29.64 -16.25 -17.90
C MET A 1 -28.84 -17.24 -18.71
N SER A 2 -28.13 -16.80 -19.74
CA SER A 2 -27.28 -17.67 -20.56
C SER A 2 -25.97 -17.98 -19.83
N GLY A 3 -25.22 -18.99 -20.32
CA GLY A 3 -23.88 -19.27 -19.80
C GLY A 3 -22.93 -18.08 -19.97
N GLY A 4 -23.03 -17.37 -21.09
CA GLY A 4 -22.27 -16.15 -21.35
C GLY A 4 -22.60 -15.03 -20.35
N GLU A 5 -23.88 -14.76 -20.09
CA GLU A 5 -24.29 -13.75 -19.10
C GLU A 5 -23.75 -14.05 -17.69
N LEU A 6 -23.71 -15.33 -17.30
CA LEU A 6 -23.17 -15.74 -16.00
C LEU A 6 -21.65 -15.53 -15.90
N ILE A 7 -20.91 -15.79 -16.98
CA ILE A 7 -19.46 -15.53 -17.04
C ILE A 7 -19.18 -14.03 -17.03
N ASP A 8 -19.96 -13.22 -17.75
CA ASP A 8 -19.83 -11.76 -17.79
C ASP A 8 -20.09 -11.12 -16.43
N GLU A 9 -21.09 -11.62 -15.68
CA GLU A 9 -21.38 -11.16 -14.32
C GLU A 9 -20.23 -11.48 -13.36
N TYR A 10 -19.69 -12.70 -13.42
CA TYR A 10 -18.53 -13.12 -12.64
C TYR A 10 -17.26 -12.29 -12.99
N ALA A 11 -17.02 -12.05 -14.28
CA ALA A 11 -15.95 -11.22 -14.79
C ALA A 11 -16.05 -9.76 -14.29
N ALA A 12 -17.26 -9.19 -14.32
CA ALA A 12 -17.52 -7.85 -13.80
C ALA A 12 -17.27 -7.76 -12.29
N GLU A 13 -17.64 -8.79 -11.54
CA GLU A 13 -17.41 -8.87 -10.10
C GLU A 13 -15.91 -8.90 -9.76
N LEU A 14 -15.12 -9.74 -10.45
CA LEU A 14 -13.65 -9.77 -10.29
C LEU A 14 -13.00 -8.44 -10.68
N SER A 15 -13.45 -7.83 -11.79
CA SER A 15 -12.96 -6.55 -12.30
C SER A 15 -13.13 -5.41 -11.29
N ASN A 16 -14.19 -5.45 -10.49
CA ASN A 16 -14.47 -4.46 -9.45
C ASN A 16 -13.58 -4.63 -8.21
N ARG A 17 -13.01 -5.82 -7.99
CA ARG A 17 -12.27 -6.19 -6.77
C ARG A 17 -10.75 -6.20 -6.96
N LEU A 18 -10.28 -6.63 -8.13
CA LEU A 18 -8.86 -6.89 -8.42
C LEU A 18 -8.20 -5.78 -9.24
N PRO A 19 -6.88 -5.53 -9.10
CA PRO A 19 -6.14 -4.58 -9.93
C PRO A 19 -6.15 -4.98 -11.40
N GLN A 20 -6.13 -4.00 -12.30
CA GLN A 20 -6.36 -4.20 -13.74
C GLN A 20 -5.46 -5.26 -14.41
N PRO A 21 -4.13 -5.31 -14.16
CA PRO A 21 -3.28 -6.34 -14.76
C PRO A 21 -3.68 -7.77 -14.36
N ALA A 22 -4.08 -7.97 -13.09
CA ALA A 22 -4.53 -9.26 -12.60
C ALA A 22 -5.91 -9.64 -13.16
N VAL A 23 -6.77 -8.65 -13.41
CA VAL A 23 -8.07 -8.85 -14.06
C VAL A 23 -7.87 -9.30 -15.50
N GLU A 24 -7.00 -8.64 -16.27
CA GLU A 24 -6.76 -9.00 -17.67
C GLU A 24 -6.30 -10.46 -17.81
N GLU A 25 -5.34 -10.91 -16.98
CA GLU A 25 -4.87 -12.30 -16.97
C GLU A 25 -5.93 -13.29 -16.49
N LEU A 26 -6.73 -12.93 -15.47
CA LEU A 26 -7.82 -13.79 -15.00
C LEU A 26 -8.94 -13.92 -16.03
N LEU A 27 -9.30 -12.83 -16.71
CA LEU A 27 -10.36 -12.82 -17.72
C LEU A 27 -9.95 -13.62 -18.95
N ASP A 28 -8.69 -13.56 -19.35
CA ASP A 28 -8.15 -14.38 -20.45
C ASP A 28 -8.25 -15.87 -20.11
N GLY A 29 -7.77 -16.28 -18.93
CA GLY A 29 -7.90 -17.67 -18.46
C GLY A 29 -9.35 -18.13 -18.26
N LEU A 30 -10.25 -17.22 -17.84
CA LEU A 30 -11.67 -17.50 -17.68
C LEU A 30 -12.33 -17.76 -19.05
N ALA A 31 -11.99 -16.94 -20.06
CA ALA A 31 -12.48 -17.10 -21.43
C ALA A 31 -11.96 -18.39 -22.07
N GLU A 32 -10.67 -18.70 -21.90
CA GLU A 32 -10.05 -19.95 -22.38
C GLU A 32 -10.74 -21.17 -21.75
N THR A 33 -10.89 -21.17 -20.41
CA THR A 33 -11.53 -22.28 -19.69
C THR A 33 -13.00 -22.44 -20.08
N TYR A 34 -13.74 -21.34 -20.25
CA TYR A 34 -15.12 -21.40 -20.73
C TYR A 34 -15.21 -21.97 -22.15
N GLY A 35 -14.33 -21.55 -23.06
CA GLY A 35 -14.20 -22.12 -24.40
C GLY A 35 -13.96 -23.63 -24.36
N GLU A 36 -13.03 -24.10 -23.52
CA GLU A 36 -12.80 -25.52 -23.34
C GLU A 36 -14.04 -26.26 -22.80
N GLN A 37 -14.73 -25.71 -21.81
CA GLN A 37 -15.91 -26.35 -21.22
C GLN A 37 -17.08 -26.40 -22.22
N LEU A 38 -17.24 -25.39 -23.07
CA LEU A 38 -18.20 -25.40 -24.17
C LEU A 38 -17.93 -26.52 -25.18
N THR A 39 -16.66 -26.84 -25.46
CA THR A 39 -16.35 -27.99 -26.34
C THR A 39 -16.65 -29.34 -25.69
N LYS A 40 -16.61 -29.41 -24.35
CA LYS A 40 -16.77 -30.64 -23.57
C LYS A 40 -18.23 -30.89 -23.13
N LYS A 41 -19.07 -29.86 -23.12
CA LYS A 41 -20.44 -29.90 -22.60
C LYS A 41 -21.43 -29.42 -23.65
N ALA A 42 -22.59 -30.08 -23.71
CA ALA A 42 -23.65 -29.74 -24.65
C ALA A 42 -24.48 -28.51 -24.22
N ASP A 43 -24.31 -28.03 -22.99
CA ASP A 43 -25.08 -26.92 -22.41
C ASP A 43 -24.16 -25.79 -21.97
N GLU A 44 -24.45 -24.57 -22.44
CA GLU A 44 -23.70 -23.35 -22.14
C GLU A 44 -23.72 -23.02 -20.65
N LEU A 45 -24.87 -23.23 -19.98
CA LEU A 45 -25.00 -22.94 -18.57
C LEU A 45 -24.16 -23.91 -17.73
N ALA A 46 -24.18 -25.20 -18.06
CA ALA A 46 -23.32 -26.20 -17.44
C ALA A 46 -21.82 -25.94 -17.69
N ALA A 47 -21.46 -25.38 -18.85
CA ALA A 47 -20.08 -24.94 -19.13
C ALA A 47 -19.67 -23.78 -18.24
N ALA A 48 -20.52 -22.74 -18.13
CA ALA A 48 -20.27 -21.58 -17.29
C ALA A 48 -20.14 -21.94 -15.81
N GLN A 49 -21.02 -22.80 -15.29
CA GLN A 49 -20.95 -23.28 -13.91
C GLN A 49 -19.68 -24.08 -13.63
N ALA A 50 -19.25 -24.93 -14.57
CA ALA A 50 -18.01 -25.69 -14.44
C ALA A 50 -16.77 -24.79 -14.45
N THR A 51 -16.77 -23.77 -15.30
CA THR A 51 -15.71 -22.74 -15.33
C THR A 51 -15.65 -21.97 -14.02
N ILE A 52 -16.78 -21.48 -13.51
CA ILE A 52 -16.84 -20.77 -12.22
C ILE A 52 -16.40 -21.69 -11.08
N ALA A 53 -16.81 -22.96 -11.08
CA ALA A 53 -16.37 -23.92 -10.08
C ALA A 53 -14.85 -24.18 -10.13
N ALA A 54 -14.24 -24.11 -11.32
CA ALA A 54 -12.78 -24.25 -11.48
C ALA A 54 -12.01 -23.02 -10.98
N PHE A 55 -12.54 -21.81 -11.20
CA PHE A 55 -11.93 -20.56 -10.74
C PHE A 55 -12.21 -20.27 -9.25
N GLY A 56 -13.34 -20.74 -8.73
CA GLY A 56 -13.73 -20.61 -7.33
C GLY A 56 -14.48 -19.31 -7.01
N ASP A 57 -14.75 -19.13 -5.72
CA ASP A 57 -15.46 -17.97 -5.19
C ASP A 57 -14.64 -16.67 -5.36
N PRO A 58 -15.22 -15.58 -5.90
CA PRO A 58 -14.54 -14.28 -6.02
C PRO A 58 -13.92 -13.78 -4.70
N ASP A 59 -14.53 -14.09 -3.56
CA ASP A 59 -13.99 -13.74 -2.24
C ASP A 59 -12.68 -14.50 -1.94
N ILE A 60 -12.60 -15.77 -2.31
CA ILE A 60 -11.40 -16.61 -2.11
C ILE A 60 -10.29 -16.14 -3.05
N VAL A 61 -10.62 -15.86 -4.31
CA VAL A 61 -9.68 -15.31 -5.30
C VAL A 61 -9.13 -13.98 -4.79
N GLU A 62 -9.98 -13.05 -4.37
CA GLU A 62 -9.55 -11.75 -3.82
C GLU A 62 -8.64 -11.91 -2.59
N GLN A 63 -8.98 -12.80 -1.66
CA GLN A 63 -8.16 -13.07 -0.48
C GLN A 63 -6.77 -13.61 -0.81
N ALA A 64 -6.66 -14.49 -1.82
CA ALA A 64 -5.38 -15.00 -2.27
C ALA A 64 -4.47 -13.88 -2.81
N PHE A 65 -5.03 -12.93 -3.57
CA PHE A 65 -4.31 -11.75 -4.04
C PHE A 65 -3.96 -10.77 -2.90
N ILE A 66 -4.85 -10.58 -1.91
CA ILE A 66 -4.58 -9.74 -0.74
C ILE A 66 -3.41 -10.29 0.08
N HIS A 67 -3.35 -11.61 0.29
CA HIS A 67 -2.29 -12.27 1.05
C HIS A 67 -0.90 -12.03 0.43
N HIS A 68 -0.84 -12.00 -0.91
CA HIS A 68 0.39 -11.75 -1.65
C HIS A 68 0.62 -10.26 -1.97
N SER A 69 -0.26 -9.37 -1.50
CA SER A 69 -0.23 -7.98 -1.94
C SER A 69 1.07 -7.27 -1.48
N PRO A 70 1.86 -6.73 -2.43
CA PRO A 70 3.09 -6.02 -2.11
C PRO A 70 2.84 -4.73 -1.30
N GLY A 71 1.65 -4.11 -1.44
CA GLY A 71 1.24 -2.95 -0.65
C GLY A 71 1.12 -3.22 0.85
N ARG A 72 0.57 -4.37 1.25
CA ARG A 72 0.49 -4.77 2.67
C ARG A 72 1.86 -5.03 3.27
N ARG A 73 2.75 -5.70 2.53
CA ARG A 73 4.14 -5.92 2.96
C ARG A 73 4.88 -4.60 3.17
N LEU A 74 4.73 -3.65 2.24
CA LEU A 74 5.29 -2.31 2.37
C LEU A 74 4.73 -1.60 3.62
N ALA A 75 3.42 -1.59 3.82
CA ALA A 75 2.79 -0.95 4.97
C ALA A 75 3.27 -1.54 6.31
N THR A 76 3.35 -2.86 6.42
CA THR A 76 3.88 -3.53 7.62
C THR A 76 5.33 -3.14 7.88
N LEU A 77 6.19 -3.11 6.85
CA LEU A 77 7.58 -2.72 7.00
C LEU A 77 7.73 -1.25 7.42
N LEU A 78 6.92 -0.34 6.88
CA LEU A 78 6.94 1.07 7.25
C LEU A 78 6.47 1.29 8.70
N LEU A 79 5.43 0.58 9.12
CA LEU A 79 4.95 0.60 10.50
C LEU A 79 6.00 0.03 11.47
N ALA A 80 6.69 -1.05 11.09
CA ALA A 80 7.73 -1.65 11.92
C ALA A 80 8.99 -0.78 12.05
N THR A 81 9.38 -0.09 10.98
CA THR A 81 10.56 0.80 10.97
C THR A 81 10.28 2.18 11.56
N GLY A 82 9.01 2.60 11.62
CA GLY A 82 8.57 3.88 12.19
C GLY A 82 9.14 4.20 13.57
N PRO A 83 8.96 3.33 14.58
CA PRO A 83 9.47 3.54 15.93
C PRO A 83 10.99 3.69 15.98
N LEU A 84 11.75 2.93 15.19
CA LEU A 84 13.22 3.01 15.17
C LEU A 84 13.69 4.38 14.67
N VAL A 85 13.09 4.88 13.60
CA VAL A 85 13.38 6.22 13.06
C VAL A 85 13.00 7.30 14.08
N GLY A 86 11.82 7.17 14.70
CA GLY A 86 11.36 8.10 15.74
C GLY A 86 12.29 8.14 16.95
N LEU A 87 12.74 6.99 17.44
CA LEU A 87 13.71 6.87 18.54
C LEU A 87 15.06 7.48 18.16
N ALA A 88 15.53 7.25 16.93
CA ALA A 88 16.77 7.87 16.45
C ALA A 88 16.67 9.40 16.45
N TRP A 89 15.59 9.97 15.91
CA TRP A 89 15.34 11.42 15.98
C TRP A 89 15.25 11.92 17.42
N ALA A 90 14.55 11.20 18.29
CA ALA A 90 14.39 11.57 19.70
C ALA A 90 15.73 11.63 20.43
N ALA A 91 16.52 10.55 20.35
CA ALA A 91 17.77 10.39 21.08
C ALA A 91 18.88 11.33 20.59
N THR A 92 18.95 11.58 19.28
CA THR A 92 20.09 12.28 18.68
C THR A 92 19.88 13.78 18.53
N ILE A 93 18.63 14.21 18.31
CA ILE A 93 18.32 15.61 17.98
C ILE A 93 17.27 16.18 18.91
N LEU A 94 16.08 15.58 19.02
CA LEU A 94 14.96 16.23 19.70
C LEU A 94 15.22 16.48 21.18
N ILE A 95 15.76 15.50 21.89
CA ILE A 95 16.08 15.61 23.32
C ILE A 95 17.31 16.49 23.53
N PRO A 96 18.47 16.24 22.88
CA PRO A 96 19.68 17.03 23.13
C PRO A 96 19.55 18.50 22.74
N SER A 97 18.90 18.80 21.61
CA SER A 97 18.73 20.17 21.10
C SER A 97 17.51 20.90 21.71
N ARG A 98 16.76 20.23 22.60
CA ARG A 98 15.50 20.72 23.17
C ARG A 98 14.55 21.23 22.08
N ALA A 99 14.19 20.36 21.14
CA ALA A 99 13.41 20.73 19.96
C ALA A 99 12.05 21.39 20.26
N TRP A 100 11.52 21.22 21.47
CA TRP A 100 10.34 21.96 21.93
C TRP A 100 10.54 23.49 21.97
N ASN A 101 11.78 23.98 22.02
CA ASN A 101 12.14 25.39 21.97
C ASN A 101 12.43 25.90 20.55
N TRP A 102 12.38 25.04 19.51
CA TRP A 102 12.63 25.49 18.15
C TRP A 102 11.58 26.53 17.71
N PRO A 103 11.95 27.53 16.90
CA PRO A 103 11.07 28.61 16.44
C PRO A 103 10.09 28.13 15.34
N ILE A 104 9.51 26.94 15.53
CA ILE A 104 8.49 26.37 14.66
C ILE A 104 7.12 26.82 15.17
N PRO A 105 6.30 27.49 14.34
CA PRO A 105 4.94 27.88 14.71
C PRO A 105 4.12 26.70 15.22
N LEU A 106 3.28 26.93 16.23
CA LEU A 106 2.42 25.90 16.83
C LEU A 106 1.59 25.16 15.78
N LEU A 107 1.05 25.91 14.80
CA LEU A 107 0.25 25.36 13.72
C LEU A 107 1.04 24.33 12.89
N GLY A 108 2.33 24.59 12.61
CA GLY A 108 3.20 23.67 11.89
C GLY A 108 3.45 22.36 12.67
N ARG A 109 3.54 22.43 14.00
CA ARG A 109 3.67 21.24 14.86
C ARG A 109 2.41 20.40 14.83
N ILE A 110 1.24 21.04 14.92
CA ILE A 110 -0.07 20.38 14.90
C ILE A 110 -0.32 19.72 13.54
N THR A 111 -0.07 20.44 12.43
CA THR A 111 -0.27 19.90 11.09
C THR A 111 0.65 18.71 10.82
N PHE A 112 1.91 18.78 11.24
CA PHE A 112 2.84 17.66 11.13
C PHE A 112 2.39 16.44 11.94
N GLY A 113 1.99 16.65 13.20
CA GLY A 113 1.48 15.58 14.06
C GLY A 113 0.21 14.92 13.51
N LEU A 114 -0.73 15.73 13.00
CA LEU A 114 -1.96 15.24 12.38
C LEU A 114 -1.66 14.45 11.10
N ALA A 115 -0.78 14.96 10.23
CA ALA A 115 -0.37 14.27 9.02
C ALA A 115 0.30 12.92 9.33
N LEU A 116 1.14 12.85 10.37
CA LEU A 116 1.73 11.60 10.83
C LEU A 116 0.67 10.62 11.33
N PHE A 117 -0.28 11.08 12.14
CA PHE A 117 -1.36 10.24 12.66
C PHE A 117 -2.24 9.68 11.54
N VAL A 118 -2.64 10.53 10.58
CA VAL A 118 -3.40 10.11 9.39
C VAL A 118 -2.60 9.10 8.57
N THR A 119 -1.30 9.32 8.39
CA THR A 119 -0.41 8.39 7.67
C THR A 119 -0.37 7.02 8.34
N ILE A 120 -0.20 6.98 9.67
CA ILE A 120 -0.23 5.74 10.45
C ILE A 120 -1.59 5.05 10.30
N GLY A 121 -2.68 5.80 10.38
CA GLY A 121 -4.03 5.28 10.13
C GLY A 121 -4.21 4.67 8.73
N MET A 122 -3.72 5.34 7.68
CA MET A 122 -3.73 4.81 6.31
C MET A 122 -2.90 3.52 6.18
N LEU A 123 -1.74 3.45 6.81
CA LEU A 123 -0.91 2.24 6.80
C LEU A 123 -1.57 1.10 7.60
N LEU A 124 -2.17 1.38 8.76
CA LEU A 124 -2.89 0.39 9.56
C LEU A 124 -4.15 -0.13 8.85
N THR A 125 -4.92 0.74 8.20
CA THR A 125 -6.06 0.28 7.39
C THR A 125 -5.58 -0.63 6.26
N THR A 126 -4.44 -0.34 5.65
CA THR A 126 -3.84 -1.22 4.62
C THR A 126 -3.46 -2.60 5.17
N THR A 127 -3.00 -2.71 6.43
CA THR A 127 -2.66 -4.01 7.03
C THR A 127 -3.87 -4.81 7.49
N HIS A 128 -4.95 -4.14 7.90
CA HIS A 128 -6.14 -4.76 8.50
C HIS A 128 -7.32 -4.97 7.55
N THR A 129 -7.40 -4.22 6.45
CA THR A 129 -8.56 -4.30 5.54
C THR A 129 -8.54 -5.61 4.75
N ARG A 130 -9.65 -6.36 4.81
CA ARG A 130 -9.85 -7.66 4.14
C ARG A 130 -10.63 -7.57 2.83
N GLY A 131 -11.02 -6.37 2.37
CA GLY A 131 -11.80 -6.20 1.15
C GLY A 131 -11.43 -4.95 0.35
N ARG A 132 -11.45 -5.10 -0.98
CA ARG A 132 -11.07 -4.15 -2.04
C ARG A 132 -9.57 -3.86 -2.11
N LEU A 133 -8.86 -4.79 -2.74
CA LEU A 133 -7.42 -4.68 -3.03
C LEU A 133 -7.04 -3.35 -3.71
N LYS A 134 -7.86 -2.86 -4.66
CA LYS A 134 -7.65 -1.53 -5.29
C LYS A 134 -7.57 -0.40 -4.27
N ARG A 135 -8.50 -0.36 -3.31
CA ARG A 135 -8.56 0.70 -2.29
C ARG A 135 -7.37 0.61 -1.33
N SER A 136 -7.00 -0.61 -0.95
CA SER A 136 -5.81 -0.88 -0.11
C SER A 136 -4.51 -0.43 -0.78
N GLN A 137 -4.38 -0.63 -2.10
CA GLN A 137 -3.22 -0.13 -2.86
C GLN A 137 -3.18 1.40 -2.90
N THR A 138 -4.30 2.08 -3.13
CA THR A 138 -4.33 3.56 -3.12
C THR A 138 -3.96 4.13 -1.75
N THR A 139 -4.49 3.56 -0.66
CA THR A 139 -4.15 3.99 0.70
C THR A 139 -2.68 3.74 1.04
N ALA A 140 -2.13 2.61 0.59
CA ALA A 140 -0.70 2.31 0.76
C ALA A 140 0.19 3.33 0.05
N ARG A 141 -0.14 3.69 -1.20
CA ARG A 141 0.60 4.68 -2.00
C ARG A 141 0.54 6.07 -1.38
N LEU A 142 -0.66 6.52 -0.96
CA LEU A 142 -0.83 7.81 -0.31
C LEU A 142 -0.08 7.87 1.03
N GLY A 143 -0.21 6.85 1.88
CA GLY A 143 0.52 6.77 3.14
C GLY A 143 2.04 6.78 2.93
N ALA A 144 2.55 6.06 1.93
CA ALA A 144 3.97 6.06 1.58
C ALA A 144 4.46 7.44 1.12
N LEU A 145 3.70 8.14 0.27
CA LEU A 145 4.03 9.49 -0.21
C LEU A 145 4.03 10.51 0.93
N THR A 146 3.00 10.47 1.79
CA THR A 146 2.93 11.36 2.95
C THR A 146 4.09 11.11 3.92
N LEU A 147 4.50 9.85 4.11
CA LEU A 147 5.65 9.53 4.95
C LEU A 147 6.96 10.11 4.40
N ILE A 148 7.19 10.03 3.08
CA ILE A 148 8.36 10.66 2.43
C ILE A 148 8.36 12.17 2.65
N ALA A 149 7.20 12.82 2.49
CA ALA A 149 7.07 14.26 2.71
C ALA A 149 7.34 14.64 4.18
N LEU A 150 6.86 13.84 5.14
CA LEU A 150 7.13 14.04 6.56
C LEU A 150 8.63 13.91 6.88
N ASP A 151 9.31 12.91 6.33
CA ASP A 151 10.76 12.73 6.52
C ASP A 151 11.56 13.89 5.93
N GLY A 152 11.24 14.31 4.71
CA GLY A 152 11.88 15.48 4.09
C GLY A 152 11.66 16.75 4.90
N THR A 153 10.44 16.96 5.41
CA THR A 153 10.10 18.11 6.26
C THR A 153 10.91 18.09 7.56
N MET A 154 11.07 16.92 8.17
CA MET A 154 11.81 16.79 9.43
C MET A 154 13.31 17.05 9.24
N ILE A 155 13.90 16.52 8.16
CA ILE A 155 15.30 16.79 7.80
C ILE A 155 15.50 18.29 7.53
N ALA A 156 14.62 18.91 6.75
CA ALA A 156 14.70 20.34 6.45
C ALA A 156 14.59 21.20 7.72
N ALA A 157 13.64 20.89 8.61
CA ALA A 157 13.48 21.59 9.88
C ALA A 157 14.73 21.48 10.76
N ALA A 158 15.34 20.30 10.82
CA ALA A 158 16.56 20.08 11.59
C ALA A 158 17.79 20.81 11.01
N LEU A 159 17.89 20.90 9.67
CA LEU A 159 18.95 21.66 8.99
C LEU A 159 18.82 23.17 9.21
N LEU A 160 17.58 23.68 9.26
CA LEU A 160 17.30 25.10 9.52
C LEU A 160 17.45 25.47 10.99
N ALA A 161 17.39 24.49 11.90
CA ALA A 161 17.63 24.72 13.31
C ALA A 161 19.13 24.96 13.57
N ALA A 162 19.52 26.23 13.61
CA ALA A 162 20.91 26.72 13.69
C ALA A 162 21.79 26.17 14.85
N HIS A 163 21.22 25.40 15.78
CA HIS A 163 21.88 24.89 16.98
C HIS A 163 22.16 23.37 16.92
N VAL A 164 21.84 22.69 15.81
CA VAL A 164 22.07 21.24 15.68
C VAL A 164 23.46 20.97 15.12
N HIS A 165 24.28 20.22 15.86
CA HIS A 165 25.59 19.82 15.39
C HIS A 165 25.44 18.83 14.21
N PRO A 166 26.11 19.03 13.05
CA PRO A 166 25.92 18.19 11.86
C PRO A 166 26.15 16.70 12.10
N LEU A 167 27.12 16.35 12.96
CA LEU A 167 27.39 14.95 13.31
C LEU A 167 26.25 14.26 14.07
N ALA A 168 25.46 15.02 14.84
CA ALA A 168 24.28 14.48 15.53
C ALA A 168 23.13 14.21 14.55
N LEU A 169 23.12 14.88 13.38
CA LEU A 169 22.11 14.71 12.34
C LEU A 169 22.28 13.42 11.54
N LEU A 170 23.54 12.98 11.35
CA LEU A 170 23.90 11.83 10.50
C LEU A 170 23.08 10.55 10.77
N PRO A 171 22.95 10.04 12.00
CA PRO A 171 22.23 8.78 12.24
C PRO A 171 20.73 8.88 11.93
N ALA A 172 20.06 9.95 12.37
CA ALA A 172 18.62 10.13 12.17
C ALA A 172 18.28 10.46 10.72
N ALA A 173 19.06 11.32 10.07
CA ALA A 173 18.92 11.63 8.66
C ALA A 173 19.25 10.42 7.79
N GLY A 174 20.29 9.65 8.12
CA GLY A 174 20.65 8.42 7.41
C GLY A 174 19.53 7.38 7.43
N LEU A 175 18.94 7.13 8.60
CA LEU A 175 17.80 6.22 8.74
C LEU A 175 16.57 6.72 7.98
N SER A 176 16.29 8.03 8.01
CA SER A 176 15.17 8.63 7.28
C SER A 176 15.38 8.56 5.77
N ILE A 177 16.59 8.85 5.27
CA ILE A 177 16.95 8.73 3.85
C ILE A 177 16.86 7.27 3.40
N ALA A 178 17.38 6.32 4.19
CA ALA A 178 17.28 4.90 3.88
C ALA A 178 15.81 4.46 3.79
N ARG A 179 14.96 4.92 4.71
CA ARG A 179 13.51 4.67 4.66
C ARG A 179 12.87 5.29 3.43
N VAL A 180 13.18 6.55 3.10
CA VAL A 180 12.66 7.23 1.89
C VAL A 180 13.09 6.49 0.62
N ALA A 181 14.37 6.15 0.49
CA ALA A 181 14.91 5.44 -0.66
C ALA A 181 14.27 4.06 -0.82
N PHE A 182 14.14 3.30 0.27
CA PHE A 182 13.45 2.00 0.27
C PHE A 182 11.98 2.15 -0.13
N THR A 183 11.28 3.14 0.42
CA THR A 183 9.87 3.42 0.13
C THR A 183 9.69 3.80 -1.34
N ALA A 184 10.53 4.68 -1.86
CA ALA A 184 10.49 5.14 -3.25
C ALA A 184 10.78 3.99 -4.23
N GLN A 185 11.79 3.16 -3.96
CA GLN A 185 12.09 1.98 -4.79
C GLN A 185 10.93 0.98 -4.83
N ARG A 186 10.31 0.72 -3.68
CA ARG A 186 9.15 -0.18 -3.58
C ARG A 186 7.91 0.42 -4.25
N LEU A 187 7.69 1.72 -4.12
CA LEU A 187 6.60 2.43 -4.77
C LEU A 187 6.76 2.44 -6.30
N HIS A 188 7.98 2.66 -6.80
CA HIS A 188 8.27 2.60 -8.23
C HIS A 188 7.95 1.21 -8.80
N ARG A 189 8.37 0.13 -8.12
CA ARG A 189 8.02 -1.24 -8.52
C ARG A 189 6.51 -1.52 -8.50
N LEU A 190 5.74 -0.82 -7.67
CA LEU A 190 4.28 -0.93 -7.60
C LEU A 190 3.55 -0.13 -8.70
N LEU A 191 4.25 0.73 -9.43
CA LEU A 191 3.72 1.54 -10.51
C LEU A 191 4.12 1.02 -11.90
N THR A 192 5.17 0.20 -11.97
CA THR A 192 5.71 -0.40 -13.20
C THR A 192 5.22 -1.83 -13.48
N ILE A 193 4.41 -2.40 -12.58
CA ILE A 193 3.71 -3.68 -12.74
C ILE A 193 2.23 -3.36 -12.87
#